data_AF-A0A9X2MBE7-F1
#
_entry.id   AF-A0A9X2MBE7-F1
#
_cell.length_a   1.000
_cell.length_b   1.000
_cell.length_c   1.000
_cell.angle_alpha   90.00
_cell.angle_beta   90.00
_cell.angle_gamma   90.00
#
_symmetry.space_group_name_H-M   'P 1'
#
loop_
_entity.id
_entity.type
_entity.pdbx_description
1 polymer ?
#
loop_
_entity_poly.entity_id
_entity_poly.type
_entity_poly.pdbx_seq_one_letter_code
_entity_poly.pdbx_strand_id
1 'polypeptide(L)'
;MACDNIFDINYMSTYYDNLGGKKLFKSCIKEFNSKIDKKVHLYYSNKKDTPICALPKLRLLLVTKIGFLSFCYNFYFYVNTFDYYNIHISEENLGIIAKCVCSHEVGHILDESISNNKWEHSQILTDIIEKMIYYNVDISQDDYYKNNLPKDLEESVVTFKKNLIKRESIAWEIAKTIMNFKNENEKFLFSKIREYALATYNYGDLKTIVKENNLEVFFKYKRYFV
;
A
#
# COMPACT_ATOMS: atom_id res chain seq x y z
N MET A 1 -19.17 5.19 -26.85
CA MET A 1 -19.89 6.09 -25.93
C MET A 1 -18.86 6.59 -24.95
N ALA A 2 -18.57 7.89 -24.96
CA ALA A 2 -17.57 8.48 -24.08
C ALA A 2 -18.06 8.43 -22.64
N CYS A 3 -17.15 8.18 -21.69
CA CYS A 3 -17.38 8.21 -20.26
C CYS A 3 -17.96 9.55 -19.81
N ASP A 4 -19.28 9.70 -19.79
CA ASP A 4 -19.92 10.86 -19.20
C ASP A 4 -19.70 10.79 -17.66
N ASN A 5 -18.77 11.61 -17.15
CA ASN A 5 -18.53 11.95 -15.73
C ASN A 5 -18.05 10.84 -14.75
N ILE A 6 -17.06 10.02 -15.12
CA ILE A 6 -16.76 8.80 -14.35
C ILE A 6 -15.88 8.97 -13.07
N PHE A 7 -15.27 10.14 -12.80
CA PHE A 7 -14.41 10.34 -11.61
C PHE A 7 -14.57 11.70 -10.91
N ASP A 8 -15.79 12.16 -10.64
CA ASP A 8 -15.93 13.38 -9.86
C ASP A 8 -15.60 13.14 -8.37
N ILE A 9 -14.46 13.67 -7.93
CA ILE A 9 -14.01 13.65 -6.53
C ILE A 9 -15.04 14.27 -5.58
N ASN A 10 -15.90 15.16 -6.08
CA ASN A 10 -16.98 15.76 -5.31
C ASN A 10 -18.04 14.73 -4.90
N TYR A 11 -18.37 13.77 -5.77
CA TYR A 11 -19.28 12.67 -5.40
C TYR A 11 -18.65 11.77 -4.33
N MET A 12 -17.36 11.40 -4.50
CA MET A 12 -16.65 10.60 -3.50
C MET A 12 -16.57 11.29 -2.13
N SER A 13 -16.28 12.60 -2.10
CA SER A 13 -16.27 13.36 -0.85
C SER A 13 -17.66 13.41 -0.21
N THR A 14 -18.71 13.64 -0.99
CA THR A 14 -20.09 13.71 -0.48
C THR A 14 -20.51 12.38 0.12
N TYR A 15 -20.31 11.27 -0.60
CA TYR A 15 -20.60 9.93 -0.10
C TYR A 15 -19.79 9.57 1.15
N TYR A 16 -18.52 9.96 1.21
CA TYR A 16 -17.70 9.78 2.41
C TYR A 16 -18.26 10.53 3.63
N ASP A 17 -18.72 11.77 3.42
CA ASP A 17 -19.31 12.58 4.48
C ASP A 17 -20.66 11.99 4.94
N ASN A 18 -21.48 11.46 4.02
CA ASN A 18 -22.73 10.73 4.31
C ASN A 18 -22.48 9.45 5.13
N LEU A 19 -21.38 8.74 4.88
CA LEU A 19 -20.94 7.59 5.68
C LEU A 19 -20.43 7.97 7.10
N GLY A 20 -20.41 9.26 7.44
CA GLY A 20 -20.06 9.77 8.76
C GLY A 20 -18.56 9.89 9.01
N GLY A 21 -17.74 9.88 7.95
CA GLY A 21 -16.31 10.11 7.96
C GLY A 21 -15.54 9.26 8.98
N LYS A 22 -15.08 9.86 10.09
CA LYS A 22 -14.39 9.14 11.19
C LYS A 22 -15.22 7.99 11.76
N LYS A 23 -16.55 8.10 11.78
CA LYS A 23 -17.45 7.06 12.33
C LYS A 23 -17.38 5.77 11.51
N LEU A 24 -17.24 5.86 10.19
CA LEU A 24 -17.06 4.71 9.29
C LEU A 24 -15.91 3.81 9.78
N PHE A 25 -14.72 4.39 9.95
CA PHE A 25 -13.53 3.66 10.38
C PHE A 25 -13.61 3.15 11.82
N LYS A 26 -14.26 3.89 12.72
CA LYS A 26 -14.51 3.40 14.09
C LYS A 26 -15.37 2.14 14.07
N SER A 27 -16.40 2.10 13.23
CA SER A 27 -17.26 0.93 13.07
C SER A 27 -16.50 -0.27 12.50
N CYS A 28 -15.67 -0.06 11.47
CA CYS A 28 -14.81 -1.11 10.92
C CYS A 28 -13.87 -1.70 11.99
N ILE A 29 -13.14 -0.86 12.71
CA ILE A 29 -12.21 -1.31 13.77
C ILE A 29 -12.95 -2.00 14.92
N LYS A 30 -14.16 -1.54 15.28
CA LYS A 30 -14.98 -2.22 16.29
C LYS A 30 -15.38 -3.63 15.84
N GLU A 31 -15.78 -3.80 14.58
CA GLU A 31 -16.10 -5.11 14.00
C GLU A 31 -14.88 -6.05 13.98
N PHE A 32 -13.70 -5.54 13.60
CA PHE A 32 -12.50 -6.38 13.58
C PHE A 32 -12.04 -6.76 14.98
N ASN A 33 -12.05 -5.81 15.92
CA ASN A 33 -11.69 -6.06 17.33
C ASN A 33 -12.58 -7.11 18.02
N SER A 34 -13.81 -7.34 17.56
CA SER A 34 -14.65 -8.41 18.11
C SER A 34 -14.26 -9.82 17.62
N LYS A 35 -13.32 -9.92 16.67
CA LYS A 35 -12.91 -11.19 16.04
C LYS A 35 -11.42 -11.52 16.24
N ILE A 36 -10.66 -10.64 16.88
CA ILE A 36 -9.20 -10.76 17.00
C ILE A 36 -8.80 -10.56 18.46
N ASP A 37 -7.79 -11.31 18.91
CA ASP A 37 -7.31 -11.22 20.29
C ASP A 37 -6.42 -9.99 20.51
N LYS A 38 -5.83 -9.46 19.44
CA LYS A 38 -4.98 -8.26 19.46
C LYS A 38 -5.84 -7.02 19.22
N LYS A 39 -6.15 -6.28 20.29
CA LYS A 39 -6.86 -4.99 20.19
C LYS A 39 -6.11 -4.00 19.28
N VAL A 40 -6.79 -3.54 18.24
CA VAL A 40 -6.35 -2.49 17.31
C VAL A 40 -6.97 -1.16 17.69
N HIS A 41 -6.15 -0.11 17.65
CA HIS A 41 -6.52 1.27 17.93
C HIS A 41 -6.65 2.05 16.62
N LEU A 42 -7.56 3.04 16.59
CA LEU A 42 -7.71 3.96 15.45
C LEU A 42 -7.19 5.34 15.82
N TYR A 43 -6.26 5.87 15.04
CA TYR A 43 -5.90 7.28 15.03
C TYR A 43 -6.41 7.91 13.74
N TYR A 44 -7.43 8.75 13.89
CA TYR A 44 -7.96 9.54 12.79
C TYR A 44 -7.35 10.93 12.82
N SER A 45 -6.55 11.25 11.80
CA SER A 45 -5.85 12.54 11.68
C SER A 45 -6.62 13.50 10.78
N ASN A 46 -6.54 14.79 11.12
CA ASN A 46 -7.03 15.88 10.27
C ASN A 46 -5.93 16.47 9.38
N LYS A 47 -4.69 15.98 9.49
CA LYS A 47 -3.57 16.42 8.64
C LYS A 47 -3.75 15.87 7.23
N LYS A 48 -3.40 16.67 6.22
CA LYS A 48 -3.64 16.35 4.81
C LYS A 48 -2.73 15.23 4.28
N ASP A 49 -1.54 15.08 4.86
CA ASP A 49 -0.46 14.27 4.27
C ASP A 49 -0.30 12.89 4.92
N THR A 50 -1.25 12.45 5.74
CA THR A 50 -1.16 11.14 6.39
C THR A 50 -1.92 10.09 5.55
N PRO A 51 -1.24 9.08 4.99
CA PRO A 51 -1.89 8.00 4.25
C PRO A 51 -2.69 7.10 5.20
N ILE A 52 -3.45 6.17 4.63
CA ILE A 52 -3.96 5.05 5.41
C ILE A 52 -2.83 4.05 5.58
N CYS A 53 -2.47 3.76 6.82
CA CYS A 53 -1.43 2.78 7.11
C CYS A 53 -1.51 2.23 8.54
N ALA A 54 -0.95 1.05 8.74
CA ALA A 54 -0.74 0.47 10.05
C ALA A 54 0.60 0.86 10.67
N LEU A 55 0.61 0.99 12.00
CA LEU A 55 1.79 0.89 12.85
C LEU A 55 1.71 -0.42 13.65
N PRO A 56 2.21 -1.56 13.11
CA PRO A 56 2.03 -2.89 13.69
C PRO A 56 2.46 -3.00 15.15
N LYS A 57 3.63 -2.46 15.51
CA LYS A 57 4.15 -2.50 16.89
C LYS A 57 3.25 -1.77 17.89
N LEU A 58 2.60 -0.69 17.45
CA LEU A 58 1.69 0.10 18.28
C LEU A 58 0.24 -0.38 18.17
N ARG A 59 -0.04 -1.38 17.32
CA ARG A 59 -1.38 -1.86 16.99
C ARG A 59 -2.31 -0.71 16.61
N LEU A 60 -1.78 0.26 15.86
CA LEU A 60 -2.47 1.50 15.53
C LEU A 60 -2.75 1.55 14.03
N LEU A 61 -4.00 1.81 13.66
CA LEU A 61 -4.41 2.16 12.30
C LEU A 61 -4.44 3.70 12.19
N LEU A 62 -3.66 4.26 11.28
CA LEU A 62 -3.69 5.67 10.91
C LEU A 62 -4.63 5.85 9.73
N VAL A 63 -5.56 6.80 9.82
CA VAL A 63 -6.51 7.12 8.74
C VAL A 63 -6.71 8.63 8.65
N THR A 64 -6.89 9.12 7.42
CA THR A 64 -7.36 10.49 7.15
C THR A 64 -8.41 10.51 6.05
N LYS A 65 -9.21 11.59 6.00
CA LYS A 65 -10.12 11.84 4.87
C LYS A 65 -9.38 11.85 3.54
N ILE A 66 -8.28 12.61 3.45
CA ILE A 66 -7.55 12.80 2.19
C ILE A 66 -6.86 11.51 1.76
N GLY A 67 -6.20 10.80 2.68
CA GLY A 67 -5.58 9.50 2.38
C GLY A 67 -6.60 8.48 1.88
N PHE A 68 -7.79 8.42 2.50
CA PHE A 68 -8.87 7.55 2.02
C PHE A 68 -9.40 7.94 0.65
N LEU A 69 -9.76 9.21 0.45
CA LEU A 69 -10.31 9.68 -0.82
C LEU A 69 -9.29 9.56 -1.95
N SER A 70 -8.00 9.79 -1.68
CA SER A 70 -6.93 9.58 -2.65
C SER A 70 -6.81 8.10 -3.03
N PHE A 71 -6.92 7.18 -2.07
CA PHE A 71 -6.96 5.75 -2.35
C PHE A 71 -8.16 5.40 -3.24
N CYS A 72 -9.36 5.84 -2.88
CA CYS A 72 -10.57 5.60 -3.66
C CYS A 72 -10.44 6.15 -5.09
N TYR A 73 -9.94 7.39 -5.24
CA TYR A 73 -9.72 7.99 -6.55
C TYR A 73 -8.80 7.14 -7.42
N ASN A 74 -7.64 6.73 -6.89
CA ASN A 74 -6.69 5.91 -7.65
C ASN A 74 -7.24 4.52 -7.98
N PHE A 75 -7.96 3.90 -7.03
CA PHE A 75 -8.62 2.61 -7.26
C PHE A 75 -9.66 2.70 -8.38
N TYR A 76 -10.58 3.68 -8.29
CA TYR A 76 -11.60 3.88 -9.31
C TYR A 76 -10.96 4.19 -10.66
N PHE A 77 -9.96 5.06 -10.70
CA PHE A 77 -9.19 5.34 -11.90
C PHE A 77 -8.64 4.05 -12.49
N TYR A 78 -7.95 3.21 -11.70
CA TYR A 78 -7.39 1.94 -12.17
C TYR A 78 -8.44 0.99 -12.77
N VAL A 79 -9.56 0.77 -12.07
CA VAL A 79 -10.57 -0.24 -12.48
C VAL A 79 -11.46 0.20 -13.65
N ASN A 80 -11.60 1.52 -13.87
CA ASN A 80 -12.50 2.08 -14.88
C ASN A 80 -11.76 2.72 -16.07
N THR A 81 -10.45 3.01 -16.01
CA THR A 81 -9.70 3.64 -17.14
C THR A 81 -9.70 2.80 -18.42
N PHE A 82 -9.89 1.49 -18.30
CA PHE A 82 -9.93 0.57 -19.44
C PHE A 82 -11.28 -0.15 -19.56
N ASP A 83 -12.35 0.38 -18.94
CA ASP A 83 -13.71 -0.19 -18.93
C ASP A 83 -13.79 -1.69 -18.52
N TYR A 84 -12.77 -2.23 -17.84
CA TYR A 84 -12.71 -3.67 -17.56
C TYR A 84 -13.81 -4.15 -16.60
N TYR A 85 -14.22 -3.31 -15.64
CA TYR A 85 -15.11 -3.74 -14.55
C TYR A 85 -16.29 -2.80 -14.27
N ASN A 86 -16.25 -1.55 -14.73
CA ASN A 86 -17.32 -0.56 -14.58
C ASN A 86 -17.89 -0.47 -13.15
N ILE A 87 -16.99 -0.36 -12.16
CA ILE A 87 -17.39 -0.28 -10.76
C ILE A 87 -17.93 1.12 -10.48
N HIS A 88 -19.22 1.21 -10.16
CA HIS A 88 -19.87 2.48 -9.85
C HIS A 88 -19.37 3.10 -8.54
N ILE A 89 -19.26 4.43 -8.53
CA ILE A 89 -19.02 5.21 -7.32
C ILE A 89 -20.35 5.35 -6.57
N SER A 90 -20.46 4.75 -5.39
CA SER A 90 -21.65 4.79 -4.55
C SER A 90 -21.27 4.75 -3.07
N GLU A 91 -22.18 5.19 -2.18
CA GLU A 91 -21.97 5.10 -0.73
C GLU A 91 -21.71 3.67 -0.26
N GLU A 92 -22.44 2.70 -0.82
CA GLU A 92 -22.24 1.28 -0.52
C GLU A 92 -20.82 0.85 -0.86
N ASN A 93 -20.38 1.10 -2.11
CA ASN A 93 -19.06 0.68 -2.56
C ASN A 93 -17.93 1.39 -1.80
N LEU A 94 -18.08 2.68 -1.47
CA LEU A 94 -17.11 3.39 -0.62
C LEU A 94 -17.04 2.78 0.79
N GLY A 95 -18.18 2.40 1.37
CA GLY A 95 -18.22 1.72 2.66
C GLY A 95 -17.49 0.37 2.63
N ILE A 96 -17.67 -0.39 1.55
CA ILE A 96 -16.97 -1.67 1.33
C ILE A 96 -15.47 -1.44 1.16
N ILE A 97 -15.06 -0.46 0.36
CA ILE A 97 -13.64 -0.10 0.18
C ILE A 97 -13.01 0.26 1.53
N ALA A 98 -13.66 1.08 2.35
CA ALA A 98 -13.17 1.42 3.69
C ALA A 98 -12.95 0.18 4.56
N LYS A 99 -13.89 -0.78 4.53
CA LYS A 99 -13.77 -2.06 5.24
C LYS A 99 -12.57 -2.87 4.73
N CYS A 100 -12.38 -2.96 3.42
CA CYS A 100 -11.29 -3.71 2.79
C CYS A 100 -9.91 -3.12 3.10
N VAL A 101 -9.75 -1.80 3.00
CA VAL A 101 -8.47 -1.14 3.32
C VAL A 101 -8.17 -1.28 4.81
N CYS A 102 -9.17 -1.10 5.69
CA CYS A 102 -8.96 -1.31 7.12
C CYS A 102 -8.58 -2.75 7.46
N SER A 103 -9.21 -3.76 6.83
CA SER A 103 -8.87 -5.15 7.09
C SER A 103 -7.46 -5.49 6.60
N HIS A 104 -7.02 -4.93 5.48
CA HIS A 104 -5.64 -5.04 5.00
C HIS A 104 -4.62 -4.48 6.01
N GLU A 105 -4.85 -3.27 6.50
CA GLU A 105 -3.96 -2.67 7.50
C GLU A 105 -3.98 -3.43 8.83
N VAL A 106 -5.14 -3.94 9.25
CA VAL A 106 -5.22 -4.86 10.40
C VAL A 106 -4.45 -6.14 10.11
N GLY A 107 -4.45 -6.65 8.87
CA GLY A 107 -3.62 -7.76 8.42
C GLY A 107 -2.14 -7.53 8.70
N HIS A 108 -1.60 -6.34 8.42
CA HIS A 108 -0.23 -5.97 8.78
C HIS A 108 0.04 -5.98 10.29
N ILE A 109 -0.96 -5.66 11.12
CA ILE A 109 -0.84 -5.70 12.59
C ILE A 109 -0.83 -7.14 13.12
N LEU A 110 -1.58 -8.02 12.47
CA LEU A 110 -1.75 -9.41 12.87
C LEU A 110 -0.64 -10.33 12.32
N ASP A 111 0.05 -9.93 11.25
CA ASP A 111 1.16 -10.66 10.64
C ASP A 111 2.31 -10.88 11.64
N GLU A 112 2.52 -12.14 12.03
CA GLU A 112 3.57 -12.55 12.96
C GLU A 112 4.96 -12.59 12.28
N SER A 113 4.99 -12.69 10.95
CA SER A 113 6.21 -12.73 10.16
C SER A 113 6.81 -11.35 9.90
N ILE A 114 6.11 -10.26 10.27
CA ILE A 114 6.50 -8.89 9.91
C ILE A 114 7.89 -8.50 10.43
N SER A 115 8.32 -9.03 11.57
CA SER A 115 9.65 -8.78 12.12
C SER A 115 10.74 -9.43 11.26
N ASN A 116 10.51 -10.67 10.80
CA ASN A 116 11.44 -11.39 9.93
C ASN A 116 11.49 -10.72 8.55
N ASN A 117 10.33 -10.35 8.00
CA ASN A 117 10.25 -9.62 6.73
C ASN A 117 11.04 -8.32 6.77
N LYS A 118 11.01 -7.56 7.88
CA LYS A 118 11.81 -6.32 8.03
C LYS A 118 13.32 -6.57 8.05
N TRP A 119 13.74 -7.66 8.66
CA TRP A 119 15.15 -8.04 8.69
C TRP A 119 15.63 -8.46 7.29
N GLU A 120 14.89 -9.35 6.62
CA GLU A 120 15.16 -9.75 5.23
C GLU A 120 15.19 -8.53 4.30
N HIS A 121 14.23 -7.63 4.43
CA HIS A 121 14.16 -6.38 3.67
C HIS A 121 15.42 -5.52 3.85
N SER A 122 15.92 -5.40 5.08
CA SER A 122 17.13 -4.64 5.39
C SER A 122 18.38 -5.27 4.77
N GLN A 123 18.45 -6.60 4.73
CA GLN A 123 19.54 -7.32 4.07
C GLN A 123 19.54 -7.10 2.56
N ILE A 124 18.36 -7.20 1.93
CA ILE A 124 18.21 -6.96 0.48
C ILE A 124 18.63 -5.52 0.13
N LEU A 125 18.20 -4.54 0.92
CA LEU A 125 18.62 -3.14 0.73
C LEU A 125 20.14 -2.96 0.88
N THR A 126 20.76 -3.66 1.83
CA THR A 126 22.22 -3.63 2.04
C THR A 126 22.95 -4.22 0.83
N ASP A 127 22.49 -5.36 0.31
CA ASP A 127 23.05 -6.00 -0.88
C ASP A 127 22.93 -5.10 -2.13
N ILE A 128 21.78 -4.42 -2.30
CA ILE A 128 21.60 -3.42 -3.36
C ILE A 128 22.65 -2.31 -3.24
N ILE A 129 22.85 -1.74 -2.04
CA ILE A 129 23.82 -0.67 -1.81
C ILE A 129 25.25 -1.14 -2.11
N GLU A 130 25.63 -2.32 -1.65
CA GLU A 130 26.99 -2.84 -1.84
C GLU A 130 27.30 -3.07 -3.31
N LYS A 131 26.35 -3.62 -4.06
CA LYS A 131 26.48 -3.78 -5.52
C LYS A 131 26.52 -2.44 -6.25
N MET A 132 25.70 -1.47 -5.85
CA MET A 132 25.77 -0.13 -6.42
C MET A 132 27.14 0.52 -6.20
N ILE A 133 27.75 0.37 -5.02
CA ILE A 133 29.11 0.85 -4.73
C ILE A 133 30.13 0.11 -5.60
N TYR A 134 30.06 -1.23 -5.64
CA TYR A 134 31.00 -2.08 -6.37
C TYR A 134 31.03 -1.75 -7.87
N TYR A 135 29.86 -1.56 -8.48
CA TYR A 135 29.74 -1.21 -9.91
C TYR A 135 29.80 0.29 -10.18
N ASN A 136 30.00 1.12 -9.14
CA ASN A 136 30.01 2.58 -9.24
C ASN A 136 28.75 3.14 -9.96
N VAL A 137 27.58 2.59 -9.62
CA VAL A 137 26.28 3.02 -10.16
C VAL A 137 25.86 4.31 -9.46
N ASP A 138 25.76 5.39 -10.24
CA ASP A 138 25.28 6.70 -9.78
C ASP A 138 23.88 6.99 -10.32
N ILE A 139 22.87 6.79 -9.49
CA ILE A 139 21.45 7.01 -9.82
C ILE A 139 21.06 8.49 -9.99
N SER A 140 21.97 9.43 -9.66
CA SER A 140 21.75 10.85 -9.93
C SER A 140 21.89 11.18 -11.42
N GLN A 141 22.58 10.32 -12.18
CA GLN A 141 22.67 10.45 -13.63
C GLN A 141 21.44 9.85 -14.30
N ASP A 142 20.89 10.54 -15.30
CA ASP A 142 19.72 10.04 -16.03
C ASP A 142 20.00 8.76 -16.81
N ASP A 143 21.26 8.55 -17.21
CA ASP A 143 21.73 7.38 -17.96
C ASP A 143 22.42 6.32 -17.07
N TYR A 144 22.07 6.21 -15.78
CA TYR A 144 22.69 5.26 -14.85
C TYR A 144 22.60 3.77 -15.28
N TYR A 145 21.84 3.49 -16.34
CA TYR A 145 21.58 2.18 -16.92
C TYR A 145 22.00 2.05 -18.39
N LYS A 146 22.85 2.95 -18.94
CA LYS A 146 23.15 3.02 -20.40
C LYS A 146 23.58 1.69 -21.06
N ASN A 147 24.03 0.70 -20.28
CA ASN A 147 24.38 -0.67 -20.72
C ASN A 147 23.64 -1.80 -19.99
N ASN A 148 22.43 -1.54 -19.48
CA ASN A 148 21.69 -2.35 -18.48
C ASN A 148 22.32 -2.29 -17.08
N LEU A 149 21.52 -2.55 -16.05
CA LEU A 149 22.04 -2.78 -14.71
C LEU A 149 22.91 -4.05 -14.72
N PRO A 150 23.98 -4.11 -13.92
CA PRO A 150 24.66 -5.35 -13.61
C PRO A 150 23.65 -6.42 -13.20
N LYS A 151 23.76 -7.62 -13.77
CA LYS A 151 22.75 -8.69 -13.63
C LYS A 151 22.45 -9.04 -12.17
N ASP A 152 23.48 -9.10 -11.34
CA ASP A 152 23.37 -9.41 -9.92
C ASP A 152 22.74 -8.27 -9.10
N LEU A 153 22.89 -7.00 -9.52
CA LEU A 153 22.16 -5.85 -8.97
C LEU A 153 20.69 -5.88 -9.39
N GLU A 154 20.41 -6.23 -10.65
CA GLU A 154 19.04 -6.44 -11.14
C GLU A 154 18.33 -7.57 -10.37
N GLU A 155 19.02 -8.69 -10.12
CA GLU A 155 18.50 -9.79 -9.29
C GLU A 155 18.16 -9.36 -7.86
N SER A 156 18.95 -8.46 -7.26
CA SER A 156 18.65 -7.88 -5.94
C SER A 156 17.40 -7.02 -5.97
N VAL A 157 17.23 -6.20 -7.01
CA VAL A 157 16.02 -5.39 -7.23
C VAL A 157 14.79 -6.29 -7.40
N VAL A 158 14.90 -7.39 -8.15
CA VAL A 158 13.82 -8.37 -8.29
C VAL A 158 13.49 -9.03 -6.95
N THR A 159 14.51 -9.38 -6.17
CA THR A 159 14.34 -9.98 -4.84
C THR A 159 13.63 -9.01 -3.88
N PHE A 160 13.99 -7.74 -3.93
CA PHE A 160 13.32 -6.66 -3.19
C PHE A 160 11.83 -6.60 -3.52
N LYS A 161 11.47 -6.57 -4.81
CA LYS A 161 10.06 -6.54 -5.25
C LYS A 161 9.29 -7.78 -4.80
N LYS A 162 9.89 -8.97 -4.91
CA LYS A 162 9.27 -10.22 -4.41
C LYS A 162 9.02 -10.18 -2.90
N ASN A 163 9.95 -9.63 -2.12
CA ASN A 163 9.80 -9.47 -0.68
C ASN A 163 8.63 -8.53 -0.34
N LEU A 164 8.51 -7.39 -1.03
CA LEU A 164 7.39 -6.46 -0.87
C LEU A 164 6.05 -7.11 -1.22
N ILE A 165 5.94 -7.73 -2.40
CA ILE A 165 4.71 -8.40 -2.86
C ILE A 165 4.30 -9.51 -1.88
N LYS A 166 5.25 -10.29 -1.38
CA LYS A 166 4.99 -11.35 -0.40
C LYS A 166 4.39 -10.77 0.89
N ARG A 167 4.98 -9.71 1.43
CA ARG A 167 4.47 -9.02 2.64
C ARG A 167 3.05 -8.51 2.44
N GLU A 168 2.79 -7.80 1.34
CA GLU A 168 1.47 -7.26 1.04
C GLU A 168 0.44 -8.37 0.82
N SER A 169 0.82 -9.45 0.12
CA SER A 169 -0.05 -10.61 -0.08
C SER A 169 -0.41 -11.30 1.23
N ILE A 170 0.53 -11.45 2.18
CA ILE A 170 0.25 -12.02 3.50
C ILE A 170 -0.79 -11.18 4.24
N ALA A 171 -0.61 -9.85 4.26
CA ALA A 171 -1.57 -8.95 4.89
C ALA A 171 -2.97 -9.06 4.26
N TRP A 172 -3.07 -9.19 2.94
CA TRP A 172 -4.35 -9.43 2.25
C TRP A 172 -4.98 -10.80 2.56
N GLU A 173 -4.19 -11.86 2.71
CA GLU A 173 -4.72 -13.17 3.13
C GLU A 173 -5.27 -13.11 4.55
N ILE A 174 -4.57 -12.45 5.48
CA ILE A 174 -5.07 -12.24 6.84
C ILE A 174 -6.32 -11.35 6.82
N ALA A 175 -6.33 -10.29 6.01
CA ALA A 175 -7.50 -9.43 5.85
C ALA A 175 -8.75 -10.22 5.42
N LYS A 176 -8.57 -11.17 4.49
CA LYS A 176 -9.64 -12.04 4.01
C LYS A 176 -10.24 -12.91 5.11
N THR A 177 -9.44 -13.37 6.09
CA THR A 177 -9.94 -14.23 7.18
C THR A 177 -10.73 -13.45 8.23
N ILE A 178 -10.44 -12.17 8.45
CA ILE A 178 -11.16 -11.32 9.42
C ILE A 178 -12.38 -10.60 8.82
N MET A 179 -12.41 -10.45 7.50
CA MET A 179 -13.54 -9.95 6.74
C MET A 179 -14.74 -10.90 6.87
N ASN A 180 -15.90 -10.38 7.27
CA ASN A 180 -17.17 -11.09 7.07
C ASN A 180 -17.86 -10.50 5.85
N PHE A 181 -17.77 -11.22 4.73
CA PHE A 181 -18.37 -10.84 3.45
C PHE A 181 -19.88 -11.06 3.50
N LYS A 182 -20.67 -9.99 3.39
CA LYS A 182 -22.13 -10.07 3.45
C LYS A 182 -22.78 -10.52 2.15
N ASN A 183 -22.12 -10.24 1.02
CA ASN A 183 -22.64 -10.51 -0.31
C ASN A 183 -21.49 -10.71 -1.33
N GLU A 184 -21.84 -11.13 -2.54
CA GLU A 184 -20.86 -11.33 -3.62
C GLU A 184 -20.23 -10.02 -4.09
N ASN A 185 -20.92 -8.88 -3.95
CA ASN A 185 -20.36 -7.56 -4.27
C ASN A 185 -19.17 -7.23 -3.36
N GLU A 186 -19.26 -7.49 -2.05
CA GLU A 186 -18.15 -7.31 -1.11
C GLU A 186 -16.94 -8.19 -1.46
N LYS A 187 -17.18 -9.44 -1.86
CA LYS A 187 -16.09 -10.35 -2.29
C LYS A 187 -15.44 -9.88 -3.59
N PHE A 188 -16.26 -9.46 -4.54
CA PHE A 188 -15.81 -8.92 -5.82
C PHE A 188 -14.94 -7.67 -5.62
N LEU A 189 -15.44 -6.70 -4.85
CA LEU A 189 -14.70 -5.47 -4.52
C LEU A 189 -13.40 -5.77 -3.79
N PHE A 190 -13.41 -6.65 -2.79
CA PHE A 190 -12.18 -7.04 -2.09
C PHE A 190 -11.15 -7.64 -3.05
N SER A 191 -11.57 -8.53 -3.95
CA SER A 191 -10.69 -9.11 -4.96
C SER A 191 -10.07 -8.03 -5.87
N LYS A 192 -10.88 -7.06 -6.32
CA LYS A 192 -10.40 -5.98 -7.20
C LYS A 192 -9.51 -4.97 -6.51
N ILE A 193 -9.79 -4.65 -5.24
CA ILE A 193 -8.93 -3.78 -4.44
C ILE A 193 -7.57 -4.47 -4.20
N ARG A 194 -7.58 -5.77 -3.89
CA ARG A 194 -6.35 -6.55 -3.75
C ARG A 194 -5.54 -6.60 -5.05
N GLU A 195 -6.21 -6.84 -6.18
CA GLU A 195 -5.58 -6.84 -7.51
C GLU A 195 -4.93 -5.48 -7.82
N TYR A 196 -5.66 -4.39 -7.64
CA TYR A 196 -5.15 -3.03 -7.75
C TYR A 196 -3.92 -2.81 -6.86
N ALA A 197 -4.02 -3.13 -5.56
CA ALA A 197 -2.92 -2.93 -4.63
C ALA A 197 -1.67 -3.72 -5.06
N LEU A 198 -1.80 -5.02 -5.34
CA LEU A 198 -0.67 -5.86 -5.77
C LEU A 198 -0.06 -5.41 -7.11
N ALA A 199 -0.86 -4.88 -8.03
CA ALA A 199 -0.36 -4.29 -9.27
C ALA A 199 0.47 -3.02 -9.01
N THR A 200 0.05 -2.18 -8.05
CA THR A 200 0.79 -0.95 -7.70
C THR A 200 2.11 -1.20 -6.98
N TYR A 201 2.23 -2.30 -6.22
CA TYR A 201 3.47 -2.63 -5.49
C TYR A 201 4.60 -3.19 -6.36
N ASN A 202 4.37 -3.42 -7.65
CA ASN A 202 5.40 -3.86 -8.60
C ASN A 202 6.15 -2.67 -9.26
N TYR A 203 5.70 -1.44 -9.00
CA TYR A 203 6.30 -0.23 -9.56
C TYR A 203 7.49 0.25 -8.74
N GLY A 204 8.50 0.75 -9.44
CA GLY A 204 9.74 1.25 -8.87
C GLY A 204 10.95 0.65 -9.57
N ASP A 205 11.75 1.52 -10.18
CA ASP A 205 13.10 1.20 -10.63
C ASP A 205 14.10 1.36 -9.47
N LEU A 206 15.38 1.10 -9.73
CA LEU A 206 16.43 1.26 -8.71
C LEU A 206 16.43 2.68 -8.10
N LYS A 207 16.20 3.71 -8.93
CA LYS A 207 16.13 5.12 -8.50
C LYS A 207 15.00 5.34 -7.49
N THR A 208 13.83 4.79 -7.75
CA THR A 208 12.67 4.84 -6.85
C THR A 208 12.97 4.13 -5.53
N ILE A 209 13.54 2.92 -5.58
CA ILE A 209 13.91 2.15 -4.38
C ILE A 209 14.86 2.93 -3.48
N VAL A 210 15.91 3.53 -4.06
CA VAL A 210 16.89 4.33 -3.31
C VAL A 210 16.24 5.54 -2.66
N LYS A 211 15.38 6.26 -3.40
CA LYS A 211 14.70 7.46 -2.91
C LYS A 211 13.72 7.14 -1.78
N GLU A 212 12.84 6.15 -1.98
CA GLU A 212 11.79 5.81 -1.01
C GLU A 212 12.36 5.22 0.29
N ASN A 213 13.49 4.53 0.20
CA ASN A 213 14.17 3.97 1.38
C ASN A 213 15.25 4.91 1.95
N ASN A 214 15.38 6.14 1.43
CA ASN A 214 16.38 7.12 1.84
C ASN A 214 17.83 6.58 1.82
N LEU A 215 18.17 5.71 0.87
CA LEU A 215 19.50 5.07 0.82
C LEU A 215 20.60 6.07 0.44
N GLU A 216 20.26 7.21 -0.17
CA GLU A 216 21.20 8.30 -0.49
C GLU A 216 21.97 8.80 0.74
N VAL A 217 21.32 8.81 1.90
CA VAL A 217 21.95 9.18 3.17
C VAL A 217 23.04 8.17 3.52
N PHE A 218 22.75 6.88 3.38
CA PHE A 218 23.70 5.79 3.62
C PHE A 218 24.89 5.83 2.63
N PHE A 219 24.67 6.17 1.36
CA PHE A 219 25.74 6.38 0.38
C PHE A 219 26.70 7.49 0.79
N LYS A 220 26.18 8.64 1.25
CA LYS A 220 27.02 9.72 1.75
C LYS A 220 27.86 9.25 2.93
N TYR A 221 27.27 8.56 3.91
CA TYR A 221 28.03 8.06 5.06
C TYR A 221 29.10 7.01 4.66
N LYS A 222 28.79 5.98 3.87
CA LYS A 222 29.81 4.97 3.49
C LYS A 222 30.95 5.56 2.64
N ARG A 223 30.67 6.52 1.74
CA ARG A 223 31.70 7.09 0.83
C ARG A 223 32.70 8.01 1.54
N TYR A 224 32.36 8.56 2.71
CA TYR A 224 33.26 9.44 3.49
C TYR A 224 33.97 8.73 4.66
N PHE A 225 33.59 7.49 5.00
CA PHE A 225 34.12 6.76 6.16
C PHE A 225 34.73 5.39 5.80
N VAL A 226 35.03 5.14 4.52
CA VAL A 226 35.95 4.08 4.06
C VAL A 226 37.26 4.71 3.63
#